data_AF-A0A7C2S1J1-F1
#
_entry.id   AF-A0A7C2S1J1-F1
#
_cell.length_a   1.000
_cell.length_b   1.000
_cell.length_c   1.000
_cell.angle_alpha   90.00
_cell.angle_beta   90.00
_cell.angle_gamma   90.00
#
_symmetry.space_group_name_H-M   'P 1'
#
loop_
_entity.id
_entity.type
_entity.pdbx_description
1 polymer ?
#
loop_
_entity_poly.entity_id
_entity_poly.type
_entity_poly.pdbx_seq_one_letter_code
_entity_poly.pdbx_strand_id
1 'polypeptide(L)'
;MKLRQPLKTYYDILKGVCSRKRGINSETLEQVVILAIEIAREGREGRKIGTMFIVSDSEEVLRRSKCMILDPLLGHPASKKNVRDHNMRETVKELAQLDGAFIVSDDGIVISACRYINSSSEGIDLPLGLGSRHMAAASITRETNAVAVVVSESSMVRVFDNGEIIGEIIPELWMLKYYSLHITEPYSQKSNEKITVVSKD
;
A
#
# COMPACT_ATOMS: atom_id res chain seq x y z
N MET A 1 -20.41 1.01 20.95
CA MET A 1 -19.14 1.05 21.70
C MET A 1 -18.36 -0.26 21.47
N LYS A 2 -17.59 -0.40 20.37
CA LYS A 2 -16.59 -1.49 20.12
C LYS A 2 -15.84 -1.39 18.77
N LEU A 3 -15.44 -0.19 18.33
CA LEU A 3 -14.68 0.02 17.06
C LEU A 3 -13.31 0.73 17.24
N ARG A 4 -12.88 1.02 18.48
CA ARG A 4 -11.69 1.84 18.75
C ARG A 4 -10.36 1.08 18.89
N GLN A 5 -10.39 -0.25 19.03
CA GLN A 5 -9.18 -1.05 19.26
C GLN A 5 -8.32 -1.34 18.02
N PRO A 6 -8.86 -1.62 16.82
CA PRO A 6 -7.99 -1.91 15.67
C PRO A 6 -7.15 -0.68 15.25
N LEU A 7 -7.72 0.52 15.33
CA LEU A 7 -7.06 1.78 14.95
C LEU A 7 -5.72 2.01 15.68
N LYS A 8 -5.63 1.61 16.96
CA LYS A 8 -4.44 1.87 17.78
C LYS A 8 -3.22 1.02 17.35
N THR A 9 -3.44 -0.13 16.71
CA THR A 9 -2.34 -1.01 16.26
C THR A 9 -1.69 -0.51 14.97
N TYR A 10 -2.44 0.16 14.09
CA TYR A 10 -1.91 0.72 12.82
C TYR A 10 -1.09 1.99 13.04
N TYR A 11 -1.47 2.78 14.05
CA TYR A 11 -0.84 4.05 14.39
C TYR A 11 0.66 3.94 14.65
N ASP A 12 1.16 2.79 15.09
CA ASP A 12 2.57 2.62 15.38
C ASP A 12 3.42 2.39 14.11
N ILE A 13 2.91 1.68 13.09
CA ILE A 13 3.54 1.65 11.74
C ILE A 13 3.57 3.06 11.18
N LEU A 14 2.43 3.73 11.23
CA LEU A 14 2.23 5.05 10.65
C LEU A 14 3.04 6.12 11.38
N LYS A 15 3.43 5.94 12.64
CA LYS A 15 4.27 6.90 13.36
C LYS A 15 5.69 7.01 12.80
N GLY A 16 6.26 5.90 12.32
CA GLY A 16 7.58 5.91 11.67
C GLY A 16 7.53 6.54 10.27
N VAL A 17 6.48 6.25 9.50
CA VAL A 17 6.29 6.74 8.12
C VAL A 17 5.83 8.21 8.08
N CYS A 18 4.82 8.54 8.88
CA CYS A 18 4.10 9.82 8.86
C CYS A 18 4.75 10.86 9.77
N SER A 19 6.08 10.97 9.73
CA SER A 19 6.72 12.11 10.36
C SER A 19 6.24 13.39 9.66
N ARG A 20 5.89 14.44 10.43
CA ARG A 20 5.43 15.74 9.89
C ARG A 20 6.40 16.36 8.86
N LYS A 21 7.64 15.87 8.80
CA LYS A 21 8.71 16.37 7.95
C LYS A 21 8.51 16.05 6.46
N ARG A 22 7.71 15.02 6.11
CA ARG A 22 7.56 14.55 4.71
C ARG A 22 6.29 15.01 4.01
N GLY A 23 5.35 15.64 4.72
CA GLY A 23 4.12 16.18 4.12
C GLY A 23 3.05 15.15 3.75
N ILE A 24 3.27 13.87 4.04
CA ILE A 24 2.31 12.79 3.74
C ILE A 24 1.14 12.84 4.72
N ASN A 25 -0.09 12.82 4.18
CA ASN A 25 -1.29 12.78 5.00
C ASN A 25 -1.46 11.41 5.67
N SER A 26 -1.29 11.37 7.00
CA SER A 26 -1.40 10.14 7.80
C SER A 26 -2.77 9.50 7.75
N GLU A 27 -3.85 10.30 7.69
CA GLU A 27 -5.21 9.77 7.62
C GLU A 27 -5.44 9.08 6.28
N THR A 28 -4.97 9.67 5.18
CA THR A 28 -5.05 9.06 3.86
C THR A 28 -4.26 7.75 3.78
N LEU A 29 -3.02 7.75 4.26
CA LEU A 29 -2.20 6.53 4.28
C LEU A 29 -2.86 5.43 5.14
N GLU A 30 -3.44 5.80 6.29
CA GLU A 30 -4.20 4.86 7.13
C GLU A 30 -5.37 4.23 6.36
N GLN A 31 -6.17 5.05 5.64
CA GLN A 31 -7.30 4.54 4.86
C GLN A 31 -6.87 3.62 3.72
N VAL A 32 -5.73 3.90 3.07
CA VAL A 32 -5.14 3.03 2.03
C VAL A 32 -4.65 1.72 2.63
N VAL A 33 -3.95 1.75 3.78
CA VAL A 33 -3.51 0.53 4.47
C VAL A 33 -4.70 -0.33 4.90
N ILE A 34 -5.77 0.27 5.41
CA ILE A 34 -7.00 -0.45 5.75
C ILE A 34 -7.59 -1.14 4.52
N LEU A 35 -7.70 -0.43 3.39
CA LEU A 35 -8.19 -1.00 2.14
C LEU A 35 -7.28 -2.13 1.62
N ALA A 36 -5.96 -1.98 1.73
CA ALA A 36 -5.00 -3.02 1.37
C ALA A 36 -5.18 -4.30 2.22
N ILE A 37 -5.48 -4.16 3.52
CA ILE A 37 -5.78 -5.30 4.39
C ILE A 37 -7.11 -5.96 4.01
N GLU A 38 -8.14 -5.17 3.67
CA GLU A 38 -9.42 -5.70 3.17
C GLU A 38 -9.18 -6.54 1.90
N ILE A 39 -8.42 -6.01 0.95
CA ILE A 39 -8.03 -6.72 -0.28
C ILE A 39 -7.25 -8.01 0.02
N ALA A 40 -6.28 -7.96 0.93
CA ALA A 40 -5.47 -9.13 1.30
C ALA A 40 -6.33 -10.26 1.91
N ARG A 41 -7.36 -9.91 2.68
CA ARG A 41 -8.24 -10.88 3.34
C ARG A 41 -9.30 -11.41 2.38
N GLU A 42 -10.06 -10.52 1.78
CA GLU A 42 -11.24 -10.84 0.96
C GLU A 42 -10.86 -11.35 -0.42
N GLY A 43 -9.77 -10.82 -1.01
CA GLY A 43 -9.48 -11.01 -2.41
C GLY A 43 -10.57 -10.42 -3.31
N ARG A 44 -10.75 -11.00 -4.50
CA ARG A 44 -11.92 -10.75 -5.36
C ARG A 44 -12.29 -12.06 -6.07
N GLU A 45 -13.59 -12.35 -6.16
CA GLU A 45 -14.13 -13.56 -6.82
C GLU A 45 -13.46 -14.88 -6.34
N GLY A 46 -13.14 -14.96 -5.06
CA GLY A 46 -12.48 -16.14 -4.46
C GLY A 46 -10.99 -16.27 -4.76
N ARG A 47 -10.37 -15.27 -5.38
CA ARG A 47 -8.93 -15.23 -5.70
C ARG A 47 -8.22 -14.20 -4.84
N LYS A 48 -7.01 -14.55 -4.37
CA LYS A 48 -6.09 -13.55 -3.82
C LYS A 48 -5.59 -12.65 -4.94
N ILE A 49 -5.58 -11.34 -4.70
CA ILE A 49 -5.23 -10.33 -5.70
C ILE A 49 -4.04 -9.51 -5.18
N GLY A 50 -2.99 -9.43 -6.00
CA GLY A 50 -1.86 -8.56 -5.74
C GLY A 50 -2.20 -7.12 -6.14
N THR A 51 -1.88 -6.15 -5.31
CA THR A 51 -2.27 -4.74 -5.55
C THR A 51 -1.17 -3.80 -5.08
N MET A 52 -1.03 -2.65 -5.74
CA MET A 52 -0.08 -1.62 -5.33
C MET A 52 -0.76 -0.25 -5.31
N PHE A 53 -0.64 0.43 -4.19
CA PHE A 53 -1.03 1.83 -4.01
C PHE A 53 0.22 2.68 -3.84
N ILE A 54 0.22 3.87 -4.42
CA ILE A 54 1.26 4.89 -4.21
C ILE A 54 0.55 6.16 -3.72
N VAL A 55 0.95 6.65 -2.56
CA VAL A 55 0.28 7.71 -1.82
C VAL A 55 1.21 8.93 -1.71
N SER A 56 0.65 10.11 -1.90
CA SER A 56 1.36 11.40 -1.93
C SER A 56 2.28 11.55 -3.16
N ASP A 57 2.93 12.72 -3.28
CA ASP A 57 3.78 13.16 -4.39
C ASP A 57 3.22 12.82 -5.79
N SER A 58 1.90 12.92 -5.92
CA SER A 58 1.18 12.25 -7.01
C SER A 58 1.54 12.81 -8.38
N GLU A 59 1.94 14.07 -8.47
CA GLU A 59 2.40 14.69 -9.72
C GLU A 59 3.73 14.10 -10.20
N GLU A 60 4.71 13.91 -9.31
CA GLU A 60 5.98 13.25 -9.65
C GLU A 60 5.75 11.78 -10.00
N VAL A 61 4.91 11.08 -9.22
CA VAL A 61 4.54 9.68 -9.51
C VAL A 61 3.85 9.55 -10.86
N LEU A 62 2.97 10.49 -11.23
CA LEU A 62 2.35 10.52 -12.55
C LEU A 62 3.39 10.77 -13.65
N ARG A 63 4.37 11.66 -13.46
CA ARG A 63 5.46 11.88 -14.42
C ARG A 63 6.35 10.65 -14.59
N ARG A 64 6.51 9.83 -13.55
CA ARG A 64 7.27 8.57 -13.55
C ARG A 64 6.42 7.34 -13.83
N SER A 65 5.23 7.49 -14.40
CA SER A 65 4.39 6.36 -14.75
C SER A 65 3.64 6.59 -16.05
N LYS A 66 3.05 5.52 -16.59
CA LYS A 66 2.17 5.58 -17.76
C LYS A 66 1.03 4.58 -17.61
N CYS A 67 -0.14 4.89 -18.15
CA CYS A 67 -1.20 3.90 -18.28
C CYS A 67 -0.87 2.96 -19.44
N MET A 68 -0.99 1.65 -19.22
CA MET A 68 -0.83 0.65 -20.28
C MET A 68 -2.14 0.33 -21.00
N ILE A 69 -3.26 0.72 -20.38
CA ILE A 69 -4.61 0.72 -20.93
C ILE A 69 -5.23 2.12 -20.73
N LEU A 70 -6.46 2.35 -21.17
CA LEU A 70 -7.16 3.58 -20.80
C LEU A 70 -7.31 3.67 -19.28
N ASP A 71 -7.08 4.86 -18.71
CA ASP A 71 -7.27 5.08 -17.28
C ASP A 71 -8.76 5.00 -16.94
N PRO A 72 -9.21 3.99 -16.17
CA PRO A 72 -10.62 3.80 -15.86
C PRO A 72 -11.17 4.88 -14.91
N LEU A 73 -10.31 5.70 -14.28
CA LEU A 73 -10.70 6.76 -13.36
C LEU A 73 -10.67 8.16 -14.00
N LEU A 74 -10.20 8.26 -15.25
CA LEU A 74 -10.14 9.51 -15.98
C LEU A 74 -11.55 9.99 -16.36
N GLY A 75 -11.81 11.28 -16.21
CA GLY A 75 -13.11 11.88 -16.50
C GLY A 75 -14.16 11.74 -15.39
N HIS A 76 -13.88 10.96 -14.35
CA HIS A 76 -14.76 10.85 -13.17
C HIS A 76 -14.43 11.94 -12.12
N PRO A 77 -15.45 12.53 -11.46
CA PRO A 77 -15.25 13.62 -10.51
C PRO A 77 -14.53 13.13 -9.25
N ALA A 78 -13.65 13.97 -8.69
CA ALA A 78 -12.91 13.65 -7.47
C ALA A 78 -13.81 13.27 -6.29
N SER A 79 -15.00 13.86 -6.17
CA SER A 79 -15.96 13.55 -5.10
C SER A 79 -16.42 12.08 -5.07
N LYS A 80 -16.34 11.36 -6.19
CA LYS A 80 -16.66 9.92 -6.28
C LYS A 80 -15.43 9.02 -6.13
N LYS A 81 -14.24 9.60 -6.03
CA LYS A 81 -12.96 8.88 -6.06
C LYS A 81 -12.23 8.89 -4.72
N ASN A 82 -12.90 9.28 -3.64
CA ASN A 82 -12.29 9.28 -2.33
C ASN A 82 -12.18 7.86 -1.77
N VAL A 83 -11.01 7.48 -1.24
CA VAL A 83 -10.71 6.15 -0.68
C VAL A 83 -11.58 5.76 0.52
N ARG A 84 -12.24 6.73 1.15
CA ARG A 84 -13.21 6.52 2.24
C ARG A 84 -14.60 6.16 1.73
N ASP A 85 -14.90 6.47 0.47
CA ASP A 85 -16.19 6.13 -0.12
C ASP A 85 -16.27 4.63 -0.36
N HIS A 86 -17.38 4.02 0.10
CA HIS A 86 -17.58 2.58 0.00
C HIS A 86 -17.64 2.10 -1.47
N ASN A 87 -18.31 2.84 -2.35
CA ASN A 87 -18.42 2.47 -3.76
C ASN A 87 -17.07 2.60 -4.47
N MET A 88 -16.28 3.62 -4.12
CA MET A 88 -14.92 3.73 -4.62
C MET A 88 -14.06 2.55 -4.17
N ARG A 89 -14.18 2.09 -2.92
CA ARG A 89 -13.45 0.90 -2.44
C ARG A 89 -13.82 -0.37 -3.20
N GLU A 90 -15.10 -0.59 -3.47
CA GLU A 90 -15.51 -1.72 -4.32
C GLU A 90 -15.00 -1.58 -5.76
N THR A 91 -14.96 -0.36 -6.30
CA THR A 91 -14.36 -0.07 -7.61
C THR A 91 -12.85 -0.38 -7.61
N VAL A 92 -12.13 -0.02 -6.55
CA VAL A 92 -10.70 -0.38 -6.40
C VAL A 92 -10.53 -1.89 -6.40
N LYS A 93 -11.37 -2.65 -5.67
CA LYS A 93 -11.29 -4.13 -5.63
C LYS A 93 -11.52 -4.76 -7.00
N GLU A 94 -12.42 -4.20 -7.81
CA GLU A 94 -12.62 -4.64 -9.20
C GLU A 94 -11.40 -4.36 -10.08
N LEU A 95 -10.89 -3.12 -10.01
CA LEU A 95 -9.75 -2.69 -10.82
C LEU A 95 -8.42 -3.31 -10.35
N ALA A 96 -8.32 -3.76 -9.10
CA ALA A 96 -7.12 -4.37 -8.52
C ALA A 96 -6.78 -5.73 -9.16
N GLN A 97 -7.72 -6.31 -9.91
CA GLN A 97 -7.47 -7.49 -10.74
C GLN A 97 -6.63 -7.17 -11.98
N LEU A 98 -6.56 -5.89 -12.37
CA LEU A 98 -5.77 -5.40 -13.49
C LEU A 98 -4.31 -5.16 -13.08
N ASP A 99 -3.44 -5.01 -14.08
CA ASP A 99 -2.03 -4.74 -13.85
C ASP A 99 -1.74 -3.25 -13.61
N GLY A 100 -0.74 -2.98 -12.78
CA GLY A 100 -0.28 -1.64 -12.43
C GLY A 100 -0.66 -1.16 -11.03
N ALA A 101 -0.43 0.14 -10.80
CA ALA A 101 -0.61 0.82 -9.53
C ALA A 101 -1.85 1.72 -9.52
N PHE A 102 -2.38 1.93 -8.32
CA PHE A 102 -3.25 3.05 -8.00
C PHE A 102 -2.41 4.23 -7.49
N ILE A 103 -2.66 5.43 -8.02
CA ILE A 103 -2.04 6.66 -7.51
C ILE A 103 -3.09 7.41 -6.68
N VAL A 104 -2.75 7.73 -5.44
CA VAL A 104 -3.65 8.34 -4.45
C VAL A 104 -3.07 9.67 -3.96
N SER A 105 -3.86 10.74 -4.05
CA SER A 105 -3.47 12.07 -3.55
C SER A 105 -3.45 12.12 -2.02
N ASP A 106 -2.82 13.15 -1.44
CA ASP A 106 -2.86 13.39 0.01
C ASP A 106 -4.27 13.66 0.55
N ASP A 107 -5.20 14.11 -0.28
CA ASP A 107 -6.63 14.28 0.07
C ASP A 107 -7.43 12.97 0.01
N GLY A 108 -6.76 11.85 -0.27
CA GLY A 108 -7.37 10.52 -0.35
C GLY A 108 -8.14 10.28 -1.64
N ILE A 109 -7.87 11.04 -2.71
CA ILE A 109 -8.48 10.83 -4.02
C ILE A 109 -7.65 9.84 -4.81
N VAL A 110 -8.28 8.76 -5.29
CA VAL A 110 -7.65 7.85 -6.25
C VAL A 110 -7.61 8.56 -7.60
N ILE A 111 -6.45 9.09 -7.97
CA ILE A 111 -6.28 9.93 -9.16
C ILE A 111 -6.38 9.07 -10.41
N SER A 112 -5.66 7.95 -10.43
CA SER A 112 -5.47 7.09 -11.59
C SER A 112 -5.28 5.64 -11.16
N ALA A 113 -5.62 4.70 -12.06
CA ALA A 113 -5.40 3.27 -11.90
C ALA A 113 -4.66 2.68 -13.11
N CYS A 114 -4.23 1.42 -12.99
CA CYS A 114 -3.53 0.68 -14.05
C CYS A 114 -2.25 1.37 -14.54
N ARG A 115 -1.52 2.00 -13.60
CA ARG A 115 -0.29 2.74 -13.89
C ARG A 115 0.92 1.82 -13.82
N TYR A 116 1.60 1.65 -14.95
CA TYR A 116 2.93 1.07 -14.99
C TYR A 116 3.94 2.10 -14.47
N ILE A 117 4.74 1.68 -13.49
CA ILE A 117 5.76 2.53 -12.88
C ILE A 117 7.05 2.43 -13.67
N ASN A 118 7.56 3.58 -14.09
CA ASN A 118 8.77 3.72 -14.88
C ASN A 118 9.86 4.41 -14.04
N SER A 119 10.41 3.65 -13.08
CA SER A 119 11.45 4.09 -12.13
C SER A 119 12.62 3.12 -12.15
N SER A 120 13.84 3.58 -11.88
CA SER A 120 15.03 2.74 -11.89
C SER A 120 15.07 1.80 -10.67
N SER A 121 15.47 0.54 -10.89
CA SER A 121 15.79 -0.41 -9.82
C SER A 121 17.24 -0.34 -9.36
N GLU A 122 18.06 0.54 -9.93
CA GLU A 122 19.50 0.59 -9.68
C GLU A 122 19.81 0.93 -8.22
N GLY A 123 20.37 0.00 -7.45
CA GLY A 123 20.67 0.20 -6.02
C GLY A 123 19.47 -0.01 -5.08
N ILE A 124 18.36 -0.55 -5.58
CA ILE A 124 17.34 -1.17 -4.73
C ILE A 124 17.85 -2.56 -4.35
N ASP A 125 17.98 -2.81 -3.05
CA ASP A 125 18.28 -4.14 -2.53
C ASP A 125 17.05 -4.68 -1.79
N LEU A 126 16.40 -5.68 -2.38
CA LEU A 126 15.22 -6.33 -1.82
C LEU A 126 15.49 -7.82 -1.61
N PRO A 127 14.97 -8.41 -0.52
CA PRO A 127 15.06 -9.85 -0.30
C PRO A 127 14.49 -10.69 -1.45
N LEU A 128 15.06 -11.87 -1.64
CA LEU A 128 14.56 -12.86 -2.60
C LEU A 128 13.12 -13.26 -2.26
N GLY A 129 12.31 -13.50 -3.30
CA GLY A 129 10.89 -13.86 -3.17
C GLY A 129 9.92 -12.68 -3.30
N LEU A 130 10.43 -11.44 -3.39
CA LEU A 130 9.63 -10.25 -3.68
C LEU A 130 9.53 -10.00 -5.19
N GLY A 131 8.31 -10.04 -5.73
CA GLY A 131 8.04 -9.87 -7.16
C GLY A 131 8.06 -8.42 -7.68
N SER A 132 7.68 -8.25 -8.95
CA SER A 132 7.75 -6.97 -9.70
C SER A 132 7.06 -5.79 -9.03
N ARG A 133 5.89 -5.97 -8.40
CA ARG A 133 5.19 -4.90 -7.66
C ARG A 133 6.00 -4.39 -6.46
N HIS A 134 6.73 -5.27 -5.77
CA HIS A 134 7.59 -4.86 -4.66
C HIS A 134 8.78 -4.06 -5.16
N MET A 135 9.42 -4.50 -6.25
CA MET A 135 10.51 -3.76 -6.89
C MET A 135 10.04 -2.38 -7.35
N ALA A 136 8.88 -2.30 -8.01
CA ALA A 136 8.30 -1.03 -8.44
C ALA A 136 8.00 -0.09 -7.25
N ALA A 137 7.47 -0.62 -6.15
CA ALA A 137 7.20 0.13 -4.93
C ALA A 137 8.49 0.69 -4.30
N ALA A 138 9.53 -0.12 -4.19
CA ALA A 138 10.82 0.33 -3.68
C ALA A 138 11.45 1.38 -4.62
N SER A 139 11.48 1.13 -5.93
CA SER A 139 12.02 2.08 -6.90
C SER A 139 11.34 3.45 -6.86
N ILE A 140 10.00 3.49 -6.88
CA ILE A 140 9.29 4.78 -6.92
C ILE A 140 9.39 5.55 -5.61
N THR A 141 9.37 4.86 -4.47
CA THR A 141 9.47 5.53 -3.15
C THR A 141 10.87 6.04 -2.85
N ARG A 142 11.90 5.55 -3.56
CA ARG A 142 13.25 6.10 -3.49
C ARG A 142 13.45 7.33 -4.38
N GLU A 143 12.74 7.39 -5.51
CA GLU A 143 12.86 8.50 -6.47
C GLU A 143 11.88 9.65 -6.20
N THR A 144 10.95 9.47 -5.26
CA THR A 144 9.87 10.44 -4.94
C THR A 144 9.66 10.54 -3.43
N ASN A 145 8.85 11.51 -3.00
CA ASN A 145 8.43 11.60 -1.60
C ASN A 145 7.20 10.75 -1.28
N ALA A 146 6.75 9.91 -2.23
CA ALA A 146 5.60 9.06 -2.04
C ALA A 146 5.91 7.85 -1.12
N VAL A 147 4.84 7.25 -0.59
CA VAL A 147 4.87 5.97 0.11
C VAL A 147 4.08 4.96 -0.69
N ALA A 148 4.55 3.72 -0.77
CA ALA A 148 3.86 2.67 -1.48
C ALA A 148 3.34 1.58 -0.52
N VAL A 149 2.12 1.12 -0.77
CA VAL A 149 1.49 0.02 -0.02
C VAL A 149 1.23 -1.12 -0.99
N VAL A 150 1.86 -2.27 -0.76
CA VAL A 150 1.78 -3.44 -1.63
C VAL A 150 1.06 -4.56 -0.93
N VAL A 151 0.05 -5.14 -1.59
CA VAL A 151 -0.59 -6.40 -1.23
C VAL A 151 0.02 -7.51 -2.07
N SER A 152 0.58 -8.54 -1.44
CA SER A 152 1.04 -9.74 -2.13
C SER A 152 -0.10 -10.70 -2.39
N GLU A 153 0.02 -11.53 -3.42
CA GLU A 153 -0.92 -12.65 -3.66
C GLU A 153 -0.88 -13.69 -2.54
N SER A 154 0.20 -13.71 -1.75
CA SER A 154 0.30 -14.43 -0.48
C SER A 154 -0.39 -13.75 0.71
N SER A 155 -1.20 -12.72 0.46
CA SER A 155 -2.00 -12.00 1.47
C SER A 155 -1.21 -11.20 2.50
N MET A 156 0.05 -10.85 2.24
CA MET A 156 0.80 -9.91 3.09
C MET A 156 0.66 -8.49 2.58
N VAL A 157 0.58 -7.53 3.50
CA VAL A 157 0.63 -6.10 3.17
C VAL A 157 1.98 -5.55 3.60
N ARG A 158 2.64 -4.82 2.70
CA ARG A 158 3.93 -4.17 2.96
C ARG A 158 3.86 -2.69 2.69
N VAL A 159 4.52 -1.91 3.53
CA VAL A 159 4.68 -0.47 3.36
C VAL A 159 6.13 -0.19 2.98
N PHE A 160 6.31 0.51 1.87
CA PHE A 160 7.60 0.90 1.32
C PHE A 160 7.79 2.40 1.46
N ASP A 161 9.00 2.77 1.86
CA ASP A 161 9.43 4.15 1.94
C ASP A 161 10.92 4.27 1.65
N ASN A 162 11.31 5.28 0.87
CA ASN A 162 12.70 5.55 0.52
C ASN A 162 13.44 4.32 -0.03
N GLY A 163 12.75 3.44 -0.76
CA GLY A 163 13.32 2.21 -1.29
C GLY A 163 13.36 1.02 -0.34
N GLU A 164 12.88 1.16 0.89
CA GLU A 164 12.96 0.13 1.92
C GLU A 164 11.59 -0.33 2.41
N ILE A 165 11.52 -1.55 2.94
CA ILE A 165 10.34 -2.04 3.66
C ILE A 165 10.41 -1.49 5.09
N ILE A 166 9.44 -0.67 5.46
CA ILE A 166 9.34 -0.07 6.79
C ILE A 166 8.23 -0.69 7.65
N GLY A 167 7.34 -1.46 7.02
CA GLY A 167 6.26 -2.16 7.73
C GLY A 167 5.77 -3.38 6.97
N GLU A 168 5.50 -4.45 7.72
CA GLU A 168 4.82 -5.67 7.26
C GLU A 168 3.60 -5.94 8.12
N ILE A 169 2.48 -6.25 7.47
CA ILE A 169 1.21 -6.56 8.11
C ILE A 169 0.77 -7.93 7.62
N ILE A 170 0.54 -8.81 8.58
CA ILE A 170 0.05 -10.17 8.38
C ILE A 170 -1.42 -10.18 8.80
N PRO A 171 -2.36 -10.20 7.84
CA PRO A 171 -3.79 -10.10 8.11
C PRO A 171 -4.40 -11.34 8.78
N GLU A 172 -3.71 -12.48 8.78
CA GLU A 172 -4.20 -13.72 9.37
C GLU A 172 -3.10 -14.41 10.20
N LEU A 173 -3.35 -14.60 11.51
CA LEU A 173 -2.32 -15.04 12.47
C LEU A 173 -1.71 -16.43 12.16
N TRP A 174 -2.46 -17.33 11.52
CA TRP A 174 -1.94 -18.65 11.16
C TRP A 174 -0.80 -18.57 10.14
N MET A 175 -0.70 -17.49 9.37
CA MET A 175 0.39 -17.25 8.42
C MET A 175 1.75 -17.02 9.10
N LEU A 176 1.79 -16.62 10.38
CA LEU A 176 3.04 -16.36 11.10
C LEU A 176 3.98 -17.56 11.16
N LYS A 177 3.44 -18.78 11.10
CA LYS A 177 4.25 -20.00 11.12
C LYS A 177 4.92 -20.31 9.78
N TYR A 178 4.48 -19.68 8.70
CA TYR A 178 4.81 -20.07 7.32
C TYR A 178 5.59 -19.01 6.54
N TYR A 179 5.67 -17.77 7.05
CA TYR A 179 6.35 -16.67 6.36
C TYR A 179 7.44 -16.05 7.22
N SER A 180 8.61 -15.89 6.60
CA SER A 180 9.70 -15.09 7.16
C SER A 180 9.38 -13.60 7.02
N LEU A 181 9.64 -12.84 8.07
CA LEU A 181 9.64 -11.38 8.04
C LEU A 181 10.90 -10.89 7.30
N HIS A 182 10.77 -9.76 6.61
CA HIS A 182 11.81 -9.17 5.76
C HIS A 182 12.40 -7.89 6.36
N ILE A 183 11.93 -7.45 7.53
CA ILE A 183 12.53 -6.32 8.25
C ILE A 183 13.81 -6.81 8.95
N THR A 184 14.95 -6.26 8.55
CA THR A 184 16.29 -6.70 8.96
C THR A 184 16.89 -5.90 10.13
N GLU A 185 16.35 -4.73 10.42
CA GLU A 185 16.76 -3.83 11.51
C GLU A 185 15.94 -4.08 12.79
N PRO A 186 16.32 -3.50 13.96
CA PRO A 186 15.48 -3.53 15.14
C PRO A 186 14.03 -3.14 14.79
N TYR A 187 13.10 -3.99 15.21
CA TYR A 187 11.70 -3.85 14.85
C TYR A 187 10.81 -4.05 16.07
N SER A 188 9.68 -3.35 16.06
CA SER A 188 8.60 -3.58 17.00
C SER A 188 7.58 -4.53 16.38
N GLN A 189 7.17 -5.54 17.15
CA GLN A 189 6.08 -6.44 16.76
C GLN A 189 4.89 -6.24 17.69
N LYS A 190 3.71 -6.02 17.10
CA LYS A 190 2.44 -5.92 17.83
C LYS A 190 1.41 -6.83 17.18
N SER A 191 0.88 -7.75 17.97
CA SER A 191 -0.16 -8.68 17.53
C SER A 191 -1.45 -8.42 18.30
N ASN A 192 -2.58 -8.55 17.61
CA ASN A 192 -3.90 -8.66 18.24
C ASN A 192 -4.60 -9.93 17.70
N GLU A 193 -5.83 -10.21 18.16
CA GLU A 193 -6.59 -11.41 17.75
C GLU A 193 -6.82 -11.54 16.23
N LYS A 194 -6.65 -10.45 15.46
CA LYS A 194 -6.97 -10.42 14.03
C LYS A 194 -5.74 -10.29 13.14
N ILE A 195 -4.72 -9.54 13.55
CA ILE A 195 -3.56 -9.23 12.69
C ILE A 195 -2.26 -9.19 13.49
N THR A 196 -1.14 -9.31 12.79
CA THR A 196 0.19 -8.96 13.31
C THR A 196 0.81 -7.86 12.48
N VAL A 197 1.38 -6.89 13.18
CA VAL A 197 2.07 -5.74 12.62
C VAL A 197 3.53 -5.81 13.05
N VAL A 198 4.42 -5.65 12.09
CA VAL A 198 5.87 -5.55 12.29
C VAL A 198 6.32 -4.24 11.64
N SER A 199 6.99 -3.38 12.39
CA SER A 199 7.51 -2.10 11.88
C SER A 199 8.95 -1.90 12.32
N LYS A 200 9.75 -1.24 11.49
CA LYS A 200 11.05 -0.71 11.93
C LYS A 200 10.84 0.24 13.13
N ASP A 201 11.79 0.24 14.06
CA ASP A 201 11.80 1.13 15.23
C ASP A 201 12.01 2.61 14.86
#